data_AF-A0A923ZGE6-F1
#
_entry.id   AF-A0A923ZGE6-F1
#
_cell.length_a   1.000
_cell.length_b   1.000
_cell.length_c   1.000
_cell.angle_alpha   90.00
_cell.angle_beta   90.00
_cell.angle_gamma   90.00
#
_symmetry.space_group_name_H-M   'P 1'
#
loop_
_entity.id
_entity.type
_entity.pdbx_description
1 polymer ?
#
loop_
_entity_poly.entity_id
_entity_poly.type
_entity_poly.pdbx_seq_one_letter_code
_entity_poly.pdbx_strand_id
1 'polypeptide(L)'
;TTTVRIFSPELLAVNGFNTNLEMFKLKQKSISVNISGKTKFEVKSLTPDLDTLYISQKDSSAVVFEMSPDYKKSETFHVKYVAADVKGFSVLDLGHGQIDSLQLTIADSSGILLSGGTLKKKHK
;
A
#
# COMPACT_ATOMS: atom_id res chain seq x y z
N THR A 1 -15.66 -12.93 -15.66
CA THR A 1 -14.99 -11.64 -15.37
C THR A 1 -14.08 -11.30 -16.54
N THR A 2 -13.94 -10.01 -16.88
CA THR A 2 -13.10 -9.55 -17.99
C THR A 2 -11.93 -8.77 -17.43
N THR A 3 -10.70 -9.15 -17.78
CA THR A 3 -9.50 -8.42 -17.38
C THR A 3 -9.37 -7.13 -18.18
N VAL A 4 -9.31 -5.99 -17.48
CA VAL A 4 -8.98 -4.69 -18.07
C VAL A 4 -7.52 -4.38 -17.75
N ARG A 5 -6.74 -3.99 -18.76
CA ARG A 5 -5.35 -3.55 -18.60
C ARG A 5 -5.25 -2.06 -18.84
N ILE A 6 -4.63 -1.36 -17.90
CA ILE A 6 -4.43 0.09 -17.95
C ILE A 6 -2.93 0.37 -17.92
N PHE A 7 -2.45 1.25 -18.79
CA PHE A 7 -1.07 1.72 -18.81
C PHE A 7 -1.08 3.23 -18.62
N SER A 8 -0.24 3.71 -17.72
CA SER A 8 -0.06 5.14 -17.49
C SER A 8 1.42 5.43 -17.25
N PRO A 9 1.97 6.53 -17.81
CA PRO A 9 3.32 6.96 -17.47
C PRO A 9 3.45 7.33 -15.99
N GLU A 10 2.37 7.84 -15.39
CA GLU A 10 2.29 8.15 -13.96
C GLU A 10 0.94 7.69 -13.41
N LEU A 11 0.95 7.09 -12.21
CA LEU A 11 -0.27 6.70 -11.52
C LEU A 11 -0.24 7.29 -10.11
N LEU A 12 -0.82 8.48 -9.98
CA LEU A 12 -0.81 9.25 -8.73
C LEU A 12 -1.88 8.77 -7.74
N ALA A 13 -3.00 8.24 -8.25
CA ALA A 13 -4.11 7.81 -7.41
C ALA A 13 -4.90 6.63 -7.98
N VAL A 14 -5.47 5.83 -7.07
CA VAL A 14 -6.41 4.75 -7.38
C VAL A 14 -7.67 4.95 -6.52
N ASN A 15 -8.82 5.02 -7.18
CA ASN A 15 -10.13 5.06 -6.53
C ASN A 15 -10.89 3.77 -6.90
N GLY A 16 -11.36 3.01 -5.92
CA GLY A 16 -11.98 1.70 -6.14
C GLY A 16 -13.20 1.42 -5.25
N PHE A 17 -14.19 0.74 -5.82
CA PHE A 17 -15.36 0.25 -5.10
C PHE A 17 -15.81 -1.11 -5.67
N ASN A 18 -15.97 -2.13 -4.81
CA ASN A 18 -16.41 -3.48 -5.19
C ASN A 18 -15.64 -4.06 -6.39
N THR A 19 -14.32 -3.88 -6.38
CA THR A 19 -13.43 -4.29 -7.47
C THR A 19 -12.12 -4.85 -6.93
N ASN A 20 -11.46 -5.72 -7.69
CA ASN A 20 -10.13 -6.21 -7.37
C ASN A 20 -9.12 -5.67 -8.38
N LEU A 21 -8.02 -5.14 -7.87
CA LEU A 21 -6.98 -4.47 -8.64
C LEU A 21 -5.62 -5.06 -8.26
N GLU A 22 -4.82 -5.36 -9.28
CA GLU A 22 -3.43 -5.77 -9.13
C GLU A 22 -2.55 -4.84 -9.96
N MET A 23 -1.58 -4.21 -9.30
CA MET A 23 -0.63 -3.29 -9.92
C MET A 23 0.76 -3.89 -9.86
N PHE A 24 1.21 -4.40 -11.01
CA PHE A 24 2.56 -4.94 -11.15
C PHE A 24 3.52 -3.86 -11.63
N LYS A 25 4.75 -3.93 -11.14
CA LYS A 25 5.88 -3.12 -11.64
C LYS A 25 5.65 -1.61 -11.49
N LEU A 26 4.97 -1.18 -10.42
CA LEU A 26 4.74 0.23 -10.15
C LEU A 26 6.09 0.95 -10.00
N LYS A 27 6.30 2.04 -10.76
CA LYS A 27 7.49 2.89 -10.68
C LYS A 27 7.11 4.30 -10.25
N GLN A 28 6.40 4.41 -9.14
CA GLN A 28 5.91 5.69 -8.61
C GLN A 28 6.41 5.85 -7.18
N LYS A 29 6.96 7.04 -6.85
CA LYS A 29 7.44 7.33 -5.50
C LYS A 29 6.33 7.63 -4.50
N SER A 30 5.20 8.16 -4.98
CA SER A 30 4.06 8.49 -4.13
C SER A 30 2.75 8.08 -4.77
N ILE A 31 1.83 7.52 -4.00
CA ILE A 31 0.52 7.12 -4.50
C ILE A 31 -0.56 7.31 -3.43
N SER A 32 -1.74 7.72 -3.88
CA SER A 32 -2.94 7.80 -3.07
C SER A 32 -3.89 6.66 -3.41
N VAL A 33 -4.39 5.95 -2.41
CA VAL A 33 -5.31 4.83 -2.56
C VAL A 33 -6.57 5.14 -1.79
N ASN A 34 -7.71 5.20 -2.46
CA ASN A 34 -9.02 5.35 -1.83
C ASN A 34 -9.91 4.18 -2.28
N ILE A 35 -10.12 3.22 -1.39
CA ILE A 35 -10.90 2.02 -1.71
C ILE A 35 -12.00 1.76 -0.69
N SER A 36 -13.09 1.16 -1.16
CA SER A 36 -14.28 0.88 -0.35
C SER A 36 -15.08 -0.31 -0.88
N GLY A 37 -16.14 -0.69 -0.17
CA GLY A 37 -16.88 -1.92 -0.45
C GLY A 37 -16.00 -3.16 -0.26
N LYS A 38 -16.20 -4.16 -1.12
CA LYS A 38 -15.41 -5.41 -1.17
C LYS A 38 -14.27 -5.27 -2.18
N THR A 39 -13.30 -4.40 -1.89
CA THR A 39 -12.15 -4.15 -2.78
C THR A 39 -10.84 -4.68 -2.22
N LYS A 40 -10.09 -5.41 -3.05
CA LYS A 40 -8.66 -5.69 -2.82
C LYS A 40 -7.82 -4.90 -3.81
N PHE A 41 -6.78 -4.23 -3.31
CA PHE A 41 -5.74 -3.62 -4.13
C PHE A 41 -4.36 -4.15 -3.72
N GLU A 42 -3.69 -4.83 -4.64
CA GLU A 42 -2.34 -5.36 -4.43
C GLU A 42 -1.33 -4.61 -5.30
N VAL A 43 -0.26 -4.13 -4.67
CA VAL A 43 0.80 -3.35 -5.33
C VAL A 43 2.13 -4.06 -5.20
N LYS A 44 2.77 -4.28 -6.34
CA LYS A 44 4.16 -4.75 -6.44
C LYS A 44 5.03 -3.63 -7.01
N SER A 45 5.76 -2.95 -6.13
CA SER A 45 6.61 -1.80 -6.49
C SER A 45 7.97 -2.23 -7.05
N LEU A 46 8.46 -1.53 -8.08
CA LEU A 46 9.86 -1.56 -8.51
C LEU A 46 10.67 -0.39 -7.92
N THR A 47 10.01 0.50 -7.17
CA THR A 47 10.63 1.61 -6.48
C THR A 47 10.91 1.20 -5.02
N PRO A 48 12.18 0.98 -4.64
CA PRO A 48 12.54 0.57 -3.29
C PRO A 48 12.45 1.72 -2.27
N ASP A 49 12.58 2.97 -2.74
CA ASP A 49 12.56 4.17 -1.90
C ASP A 49 11.35 5.04 -2.28
N LEU A 50 10.26 4.88 -1.52
CA LEU A 50 9.02 5.62 -1.70
C LEU A 50 9.04 6.90 -0.85
N ASP A 51 8.42 7.94 -1.38
CA ASP A 51 8.26 9.21 -0.67
C ASP A 51 7.00 9.15 0.20
N THR A 52 5.82 8.88 -0.37
CA THR A 52 4.58 8.96 0.41
C THR A 52 3.49 7.99 -0.03
N LEU A 53 2.88 7.29 0.94
CA LEU A 53 1.67 6.52 0.73
C LEU A 53 0.51 7.18 1.49
N TYR A 54 -0.55 7.53 0.76
CA TYR A 54 -1.82 7.96 1.34
C TYR A 54 -2.86 6.87 1.12
N ILE A 55 -3.46 6.37 2.20
CA ILE A 55 -4.36 5.22 2.12
C ILE A 55 -5.66 5.54 2.88
N SER A 56 -6.78 5.37 2.20
CA SER A 56 -8.12 5.46 2.77
C SER A 56 -8.88 4.20 2.43
N GLN A 57 -9.25 3.44 3.45
CA GLN A 57 -9.95 2.16 3.35
C GLN A 57 -11.22 2.19 4.18
N LYS A 58 -12.32 1.64 3.66
CA LYS A 58 -13.56 1.44 4.42
C LYS A 58 -14.31 0.18 4.00
N ASP A 59 -15.32 -0.18 4.78
CA ASP A 59 -16.23 -1.30 4.58
C ASP A 59 -15.58 -2.68 4.75
N SER A 60 -15.11 -3.32 3.68
CA SER A 60 -14.51 -4.66 3.71
C SER A 60 -13.40 -4.76 2.67
N SER A 61 -12.34 -3.97 2.88
CA SER A 61 -11.33 -3.71 1.87
C SER A 61 -9.91 -4.09 2.30
N ALA A 62 -9.04 -4.38 1.34
CA ALA A 62 -7.64 -4.72 1.59
C ALA A 62 -6.70 -3.96 0.68
N VAL A 63 -5.62 -3.42 1.24
CA VAL A 63 -4.48 -2.86 0.49
C VAL A 63 -3.24 -3.62 0.92
N VAL A 64 -2.46 -4.10 -0.06
CA VAL A 64 -1.20 -4.81 0.18
C VAL A 64 -0.10 -4.14 -0.64
N PHE A 65 0.98 -3.74 0.03
CA PHE A 65 2.19 -3.21 -0.61
C PHE A 65 3.38 -4.13 -0.37
N GLU A 66 3.98 -4.57 -1.47
CA GLU A 66 5.22 -5.36 -1.45
C GLU A 66 6.18 -4.89 -2.54
N MET A 67 7.45 -5.29 -2.39
CA MET A 67 8.39 -5.20 -3.50
C MET A 67 8.04 -6.22 -4.58
N SER A 68 8.21 -5.80 -5.82
CA SER A 68 8.10 -6.69 -6.97
C SER A 68 9.23 -7.72 -6.92
N PRO A 69 8.94 -9.00 -7.20
CA PRO A 69 9.98 -10.04 -7.28
C PRO A 69 11.01 -9.75 -8.39
N ASP A 70 10.67 -8.88 -9.35
CA ASP A 70 11.57 -8.44 -10.40
C ASP A 70 12.65 -7.46 -9.90
N TYR A 71 12.47 -6.87 -8.70
CA TYR A 71 13.50 -6.07 -8.06
C TYR A 71 14.47 -6.97 -7.29
N LYS A 72 15.47 -7.50 -8.00
CA LYS A 72 16.40 -8.54 -7.49
C LYS A 72 17.29 -8.15 -6.31
N LYS A 73 17.27 -6.90 -5.85
CA LYS A 73 18.21 -6.39 -4.83
C LYS A 73 17.70 -6.59 -3.40
N SER A 74 16.39 -6.46 -3.17
CA SER A 74 15.80 -6.64 -1.84
C SER A 74 14.30 -6.85 -1.92
N GLU A 75 13.75 -7.62 -0.99
CA GLU A 75 12.30 -7.74 -0.76
C GLU A 75 11.76 -6.62 0.14
N THR A 76 12.64 -5.82 0.74
CA THR A 76 12.28 -4.68 1.58
C THR A 76 12.12 -3.41 0.75
N PHE A 77 11.21 -2.54 1.19
CA PHE A 77 11.11 -1.17 0.70
C PHE A 77 11.20 -0.18 1.85
N HIS A 78 11.57 1.05 1.54
CA HIS A 78 11.56 2.17 2.46
C HIS A 78 10.47 3.16 2.04
N VAL A 79 9.77 3.73 3.02
CA VAL A 79 8.79 4.80 2.80
C VAL A 79 9.08 5.93 3.79
N LYS A 80 9.21 7.15 3.30
CA LYS A 80 9.40 8.32 4.19
C LYS A 80 8.14 8.60 5.01
N TYR A 81 6.97 8.58 4.38
CA TYR A 81 5.72 8.90 5.07
C TYR A 81 4.56 7.99 4.66
N VAL A 82 3.84 7.47 5.64
CA VAL A 82 2.57 6.76 5.43
C VAL A 82 1.50 7.42 6.27
N ALA A 83 0.41 7.83 5.63
CA ALA A 83 -0.81 8.25 6.30
C ALA A 83 -1.96 7.34 5.86
N ALA A 84 -2.56 6.64 6.83
CA ALA A 84 -3.66 5.71 6.56
C ALA A 84 -4.87 5.95 7.47
N ASP A 85 -6.04 5.98 6.85
CA ASP A 85 -7.36 5.94 7.49
C ASP A 85 -8.03 4.59 7.13
N VAL A 86 -8.08 3.68 8.09
CA VAL A 86 -8.55 2.29 7.88
C VAL A 86 -9.79 2.05 8.73
N LYS A 87 -10.94 1.89 8.07
CA LYS A 87 -12.27 1.72 8.69
C LYS A 87 -12.95 0.42 8.27
N GLY A 88 -13.95 0.01 9.05
CA GLY A 88 -14.72 -1.21 8.80
C GLY A 88 -13.89 -2.47 9.00
N PHE A 89 -14.25 -3.55 8.31
CA PHE A 89 -13.52 -4.82 8.28
C PHE A 89 -12.41 -4.78 7.24
N SER A 90 -11.48 -3.83 7.38
CA SER A 90 -10.42 -3.58 6.40
C SER A 90 -9.04 -3.92 6.94
N VAL A 91 -8.13 -4.29 6.04
CA VAL A 91 -6.74 -4.61 6.38
C VAL A 91 -5.77 -3.82 5.49
N LEU A 92 -4.78 -3.20 6.11
CA LEU A 92 -3.62 -2.62 5.43
C LEU A 92 -2.39 -3.49 5.71
N ASP A 93 -1.79 -4.05 4.67
CA ASP A 93 -0.53 -4.80 4.77
C ASP A 93 0.61 -4.01 4.10
N LEU A 94 1.59 -3.60 4.91
CA LEU A 94 2.81 -2.94 4.47
C LEU A 94 4.04 -3.84 4.65
N GLY A 95 3.84 -5.15 4.86
CA GLY A 95 4.84 -6.21 4.80
C GLY A 95 6.25 -5.80 5.23
N HIS A 96 7.24 -6.11 4.38
CA HIS A 96 8.66 -5.80 4.56
C HIS A 96 9.04 -4.31 4.41
N GLY A 97 8.10 -3.38 4.60
CA GLY A 97 8.33 -1.95 4.55
C GLY A 97 9.10 -1.42 5.78
N GLN A 98 10.01 -0.49 5.58
CA GLN A 98 10.63 0.34 6.62
C GLN A 98 10.04 1.74 6.49
N ILE A 99 9.43 2.27 7.56
CA ILE A 99 8.65 3.52 7.47
C ILE A 99 9.26 4.55 8.43
N ASP A 100 9.67 5.72 7.92
CA ASP A 100 10.25 6.76 8.78
C ASP A 100 9.18 7.45 9.64
N SER A 101 8.00 7.74 9.09
CA SER A 101 6.88 8.37 9.79
C SER A 101 5.55 7.75 9.39
N LEU A 102 4.76 7.39 10.39
CA LEU A 102 3.52 6.61 10.25
C LEU A 102 2.40 7.30 11.03
N GLN A 103 1.38 7.78 10.30
CA GLN A 103 0.15 8.34 10.85
C GLN A 103 -1.01 7.38 10.56
N LEU A 104 -1.66 6.88 11.61
CA LEU A 104 -2.71 5.87 11.49
C LEU A 104 -3.97 6.32 12.22
N THR A 105 -5.10 6.26 11.52
CA THR A 105 -6.45 6.32 12.10
C THR A 105 -7.12 4.99 11.81
N ILE A 106 -7.39 4.19 12.85
CA ILE A 106 -7.84 2.80 12.71
C ILE A 106 -9.14 2.63 13.50
N ALA A 107 -10.19 2.12 12.86
CA ALA A 107 -11.44 1.78 13.54
C ALA A 107 -11.38 0.37 14.20
N ASP A 108 -12.27 0.11 15.15
CA ASP A 108 -12.25 -1.09 16.01
C ASP A 108 -12.25 -2.44 15.28
N SER A 109 -12.73 -2.51 14.03
CA SER A 109 -12.78 -3.75 13.23
C SER A 109 -11.71 -3.84 12.13
N SER A 110 -10.74 -2.92 12.13
CA SER A 110 -9.68 -2.84 11.13
C SER A 110 -8.34 -3.37 11.64
N GLY A 111 -7.48 -3.80 10.73
CA GLY A 111 -6.14 -4.33 11.04
C GLY A 111 -5.04 -3.69 10.20
N ILE A 112 -3.84 -3.62 10.77
CA ILE A 112 -2.63 -3.23 10.05
C ILE A 112 -1.53 -4.26 10.30
N LEU A 113 -0.90 -4.72 9.23
CA LEU A 113 0.25 -5.61 9.25
C LEU A 113 1.49 -4.83 8.86
N LEU A 114 2.47 -4.80 9.76
CA LEU A 114 3.77 -4.16 9.59
C LEU A 114 4.86 -5.19 9.89
N SER A 115 5.98 -5.17 9.16
CA SER A 115 7.13 -6.02 9.54
C SER A 115 7.83 -5.49 10.79
N GLY A 116 8.57 -6.38 11.47
CA GLY A 116 9.49 -5.96 12.53
C GLY A 116 10.54 -4.95 12.05
N GLY A 117 10.85 -4.92 10.74
CA GLY A 117 11.71 -3.90 10.13
C GLY A 117 11.08 -2.51 10.13
N THR A 118 9.75 -2.41 10.01
CA THR A 118 9.00 -1.15 10.10
C THR A 118 9.19 -0.45 11.44
N LEU A 119 9.27 -1.23 12.52
CA LEU A 119 9.32 -0.72 13.89
C LEU A 119 10.75 -0.43 14.38
N LYS A 120 11.78 -0.69 13.56
CA LYS A 120 13.17 -0.42 13.94
C LYS A 120 13.40 1.10 13.97
N LYS A 121 13.52 1.64 15.18
CA LYS A 121 13.99 3.02 15.39
C LYS A 121 15.39 3.16 14.79
N LYS A 122 15.59 4.09 13.85
CA LYS A 122 16.94 4.49 13.42
C LYS A 122 17.65 5.06 14.66
N HIS A 123 18.56 4.28 15.23
CA HIS A 123 19.55 4.81 16.15
C HIS A 123 20.46 5.72 15.32
N LYS A 124 20.53 7.00 15.69
CA LYS A 124 21.50 7.96 15.14
C LYS A 124 22.91 7.55 15.56
#